data_AF-A0A8J2PXT1-F1
#
_entry.id   AF-A0A8J2PXT1-F1
#
_cell.length_a   1.000
_cell.length_b   1.000
_cell.length_c   1.000
_cell.angle_alpha   90.00
_cell.angle_beta   90.00
_cell.angle_gamma   90.00
#
_symmetry.space_group_name_H-M   'P 1'
#
loop_
_entity.id
_entity.type
_entity.pdbx_description
1 polymer ?
#
loop_
_entity_poly.entity_id
_entity_poly.type
_entity_poly.pdbx_seq_one_letter_code
_entity_poly.pdbx_strand_id
1 'polypeptide(L)'
;IDGKHFAIPAPPNSGSRYYNYKGYFSVVLLAVCDANYKFVLTNWGASGSESDGGIFRRSEIGKRVLNHTLDLPAPDRIDGINTLMP
;
A
#
# COMPACT_ATOMS: atom_id res chain seq x y z
N ILE A 1 4.59 -1.43 5.25
CA ILE A 1 3.72 -1.29 4.06
C ILE A 1 4.60 -0.73 2.95
N ASP A 2 4.51 -1.29 1.76
CA ASP A 2 5.34 -0.84 0.65
C ASP A 2 4.64 -1.04 -0.70
N GLY A 3 5.00 -0.23 -1.69
CA GLY A 3 4.47 -0.25 -3.04
C GLY A 3 5.41 -0.93 -4.04
N LYS A 4 4.89 -1.86 -4.85
CA LYS A 4 5.63 -2.49 -5.94
C LYS A 4 5.03 -2.11 -7.29
N HIS A 5 5.85 -1.52 -8.17
CA HIS A 5 5.50 -1.28 -9.56
C HIS A 5 5.60 -2.56 -10.40
N PHE A 6 4.55 -2.83 -11.18
CA PHE A 6 4.51 -3.85 -12.22
C PHE A 6 4.43 -3.15 -13.57
N ALA A 7 5.39 -3.44 -14.45
CA ALA A 7 5.44 -2.84 -15.77
C ALA A 7 4.26 -3.33 -16.62
N ILE A 8 3.66 -2.41 -17.38
CA ILE A 8 2.57 -2.69 -18.32
C ILE A 8 2.83 -1.99 -19.65
N PRO A 9 2.23 -2.45 -20.75
CA PRO A 9 2.15 -1.65 -21.98
C PRO A 9 1.43 -0.33 -21.72
N ALA A 10 1.79 0.71 -22.46
CA ALA A 10 1.13 2.01 -22.38
C ALA A 10 -0.37 1.86 -22.69
N PRO A 11 -1.29 2.13 -21.74
CA PRO A 11 -2.71 2.04 -22.02
C PRO A 11 -3.14 3.14 -23.01
N PRO A 12 -4.05 2.86 -23.96
CA PRO A 12 -4.51 3.84 -24.94
C PRO A 12 -5.04 5.11 -24.25
N ASN A 13 -4.69 6.28 -24.79
CA ASN A 13 -5.17 7.58 -24.31
C ASN A 13 -4.94 7.85 -22.79
N SER A 14 -3.94 7.22 -22.18
CA SER A 14 -3.69 7.34 -20.74
C SER A 14 -2.78 8.52 -20.32
N GLY A 15 -2.14 9.18 -21.30
CA GLY A 15 -1.17 10.23 -21.02
C GLY A 15 -0.05 9.72 -20.10
N SER A 16 0.24 10.46 -19.02
CA SER A 16 1.23 10.08 -18.00
C SER A 16 0.64 9.34 -16.79
N ARG A 17 -0.65 8.98 -16.81
CA ARG A 17 -1.35 8.43 -15.63
C ARG A 17 -0.69 7.15 -15.07
N TYR A 18 -0.20 6.28 -15.95
CA TYR A 18 0.52 5.06 -15.53
C TYR A 18 2.03 5.21 -15.65
N TYR A 19 2.51 6.34 -16.15
CA TYR A 19 3.93 6.58 -16.35
C TYR A 19 4.59 6.94 -15.02
N ASN A 20 5.56 6.12 -14.60
CA ASN A 20 6.25 6.31 -13.32
C ASN A 20 7.53 7.15 -13.49
N TYR A 21 8.13 7.53 -12.37
CA TYR A 21 9.38 8.29 -12.33
C TYR A 21 10.59 7.54 -12.89
N LYS A 22 10.49 6.22 -13.07
CA LYS A 22 11.53 5.35 -13.65
C LYS A 22 11.46 5.29 -15.18
N GLY A 23 10.54 6.03 -15.81
CA GLY A 23 10.46 6.14 -17.25
C GLY A 23 9.70 5.00 -17.94
N TYR A 24 8.81 4.30 -17.24
CA TYR A 24 7.97 3.26 -17.85
C TYR A 24 6.53 3.29 -17.32
N PHE A 25 5.62 2.68 -18.08
CA PHE A 25 4.21 2.52 -17.67
C PHE A 25 4.08 1.38 -16.68
N SER A 26 3.39 1.62 -15.56
CA SER A 26 3.23 0.64 -14.49
C SER A 26 1.89 0.76 -13.78
N VAL A 27 1.52 -0.33 -13.12
CA VAL A 27 0.51 -0.36 -12.06
C VAL A 27 1.18 -0.70 -10.74
N VAL A 28 0.65 -0.18 -9.64
CA VAL A 28 1.20 -0.38 -8.30
C VAL A 28 0.37 -1.41 -7.54
N LEU A 29 1.06 -2.37 -6.93
CA LEU A 29 0.58 -3.20 -5.84
C LEU A 29 1.04 -2.59 -4.53
N LEU A 30 0.11 -2.16 -3.68
CA LEU A 30 0.43 -1.77 -2.31
C LEU A 30 0.19 -2.97 -1.40
N ALA A 31 1.19 -3.38 -0.62
CA ALA A 31 1.08 -4.55 0.26
C ALA A 31 1.50 -4.24 1.70
N VAL A 32 0.80 -4.86 2.64
CA VAL A 32 1.12 -4.88 4.08
C VAL A 32 1.53 -6.29 4.45
N CYS A 33 2.67 -6.42 5.12
CA CYS A 33 3.16 -7.69 5.65
C CYS A 33 3.08 -7.68 7.17
N ASP A 34 2.83 -8.85 7.75
CA ASP A 34 3.04 -9.08 9.19
C ASP A 34 4.53 -9.29 9.51
N ALA A 35 4.83 -9.49 10.80
CA ALA A 35 6.19 -9.78 11.29
C ALA A 35 6.76 -11.11 10.77
N ASN A 36 5.92 -12.01 10.24
CA ASN A 36 6.32 -13.28 9.65
C ASN A 36 6.52 -13.19 8.13
N TYR A 37 6.60 -11.98 7.58
CA TYR A 37 6.74 -11.73 6.14
C TYR A 37 5.57 -12.26 5.29
N LYS A 38 4.39 -12.46 5.88
CA LYS A 38 3.18 -12.84 5.16
C LYS A 38 2.41 -11.61 4.73
N PHE A 39 2.00 -11.55 3.47
CA PHE A 39 1.07 -10.52 3.00
C PHE A 39 -0.28 -10.69 3.68
N VAL A 40 -0.65 -9.74 4.53
CA VAL A 40 -1.95 -9.74 5.23
C VAL A 40 -2.99 -8.91 4.50
N LEU A 41 -2.55 -7.86 3.79
CA LEU A 41 -3.43 -6.95 3.06
C LEU A 41 -2.75 -6.50 1.78
N THR A 42 -3.51 -6.46 0.68
CA THR A 42 -3.01 -6.03 -0.63
C THR A 42 -4.04 -5.16 -1.36
N ASN A 43 -3.59 -4.09 -2.01
CA ASN A 43 -4.38 -3.27 -2.91
C ASN A 43 -3.71 -3.23 -4.29
N TRP A 44 -4.41 -3.71 -5.32
CA TRP A 44 -3.88 -3.87 -6.68
C TRP A 44 -4.44 -2.83 -7.66
N GLY A 45 -3.63 -2.46 -8.65
CA GLY A 45 -4.11 -1.75 -9.84
C GLY A 45 -4.11 -0.22 -9.71
N ALA A 46 -3.40 0.34 -8.73
CA ALA A 46 -3.19 1.77 -8.66
C ALA A 46 -2.31 2.26 -9.82
N SER A 47 -2.48 3.53 -10.23
CA SER A 47 -1.74 4.06 -11.37
C SER A 47 -0.26 4.26 -11.02
N GLY A 48 0.64 3.96 -11.96
CA GLY A 48 2.09 4.02 -11.75
C GLY A 48 2.66 5.40 -11.43
N SER A 49 1.90 6.48 -11.65
CA SER A 49 2.31 7.84 -11.26
C SER A 49 1.98 8.19 -9.81
N GLU A 50 1.20 7.35 -9.13
CA GLU A 50 0.68 7.64 -7.79
C GLU A 50 1.66 7.22 -6.69
N SER A 51 1.70 7.99 -5.60
CA SER A 51 2.52 7.67 -4.43
C SER A 51 1.83 6.65 -3.52
N ASP A 52 2.63 5.90 -2.76
CA ASP A 52 2.13 4.89 -1.82
C ASP A 52 1.17 5.47 -0.78
N GLY A 53 1.46 6.68 -0.27
CA GLY A 53 0.57 7.38 0.67
C GLY A 53 -0.78 7.76 0.05
N GLY A 54 -0.78 8.16 -1.23
CA GLY A 54 -2.01 8.45 -1.97
C GLY A 54 -2.84 7.20 -2.24
N ILE A 55 -2.18 6.06 -2.51
CA ILE A 55 -2.80 4.75 -2.69
C ILE A 55 -3.39 4.26 -1.37
N PHE A 56 -2.61 4.32 -0.29
CA PHE A 56 -3.04 3.93 1.04
C PHE A 56 -4.31 4.69 1.45
N ARG A 57 -4.29 6.02 1.41
CA ARG A 57 -5.40 6.88 1.90
C ARG A 57 -6.75 6.58 1.24
N ARG A 58 -6.76 6.23 -0.05
CA ARG A 58 -8.00 5.91 -0.77
C ARG A 58 -8.36 4.43 -0.78
N SER A 59 -7.39 3.55 -0.51
CA SER A 59 -7.59 2.11 -0.47
C SER A 59 -8.54 1.73 0.66
N GLU A 60 -9.25 0.60 0.49
CA GLU A 60 -10.13 0.09 1.54
C GLU A 60 -9.35 -0.18 2.84
N ILE A 61 -8.12 -0.70 2.72
CA ILE A 61 -7.23 -0.94 3.84
C ILE A 61 -6.95 0.35 4.60
N GLY A 62 -6.52 1.41 3.91
CA GLY A 62 -6.22 2.68 4.57
C GLY A 62 -7.45 3.31 5.21
N LYS A 63 -8.63 3.22 4.57
CA LYS A 63 -9.88 3.67 5.18
C LYS A 63 -10.20 2.90 6.46
N ARG A 64 -10.06 1.57 6.46
CA ARG A 64 -10.32 0.73 7.64
C ARG A 64 -9.34 0.98 8.78
N VAL A 65 -8.06 1.21 8.47
CA VAL A 65 -7.06 1.62 9.45
C VAL A 65 -7.41 2.99 10.07
N LEU A 66 -7.70 3.99 9.24
CA LEU A 66 -7.99 5.35 9.69
C LEU A 66 -9.33 5.45 10.47
N ASN A 67 -10.29 4.58 10.16
CA ASN A 67 -11.59 4.54 10.82
C ASN A 67 -11.64 3.56 12.01
N HIS A 68 -10.51 2.93 12.39
CA HIS A 68 -10.45 1.92 13.45
C HIS A 68 -11.41 0.73 13.25
N THR A 69 -11.68 0.35 12.00
CA THR A 69 -12.53 -0.80 11.64
C THR A 69 -11.75 -1.99 11.07
N LEU A 70 -10.42 -1.84 11.01
CA LEU A 70 -9.53 -2.97 10.83
C LEU A 70 -9.36 -3.64 12.20
N ASP A 71 -9.58 -4.95 12.24
CA ASP A 71 -9.50 -5.77 13.46
C ASP A 71 -8.03 -5.98 13.85
N LEU A 72 -7.40 -4.90 14.32
CA LEU A 72 -6.04 -4.90 14.81
C LEU A 72 -6.01 -5.38 16.27
N PRO A 73 -4.94 -6.05 16.70
CA PRO A 73 -4.77 -6.43 18.10
C PRO A 73 -4.92 -5.22 19.04
N ALA A 74 -5.35 -5.50 20.26
CA ALA A 74 -5.25 -4.50 21.31
C ALA A 74 -3.77 -4.12 21.53
N PRO A 75 -3.45 -2.86 21.84
CA PRO A 75 -2.07 -2.46 22.11
C PRO A 75 -1.42 -3.32 23.18
N ASP A 76 -0.29 -3.96 22.84
CA ASP A 76 0.48 -4.82 23.74
C ASP A 76 1.93 -4.33 23.88
N ARG A 77 2.62 -4.80 24.91
CA ARG A 77 4.04 -4.51 25.13
C ARG A 77 4.87 -5.40 24.21
N ILE A 78 5.65 -4.76 23.35
CA ILE A 78 6.73 -5.44 22.64
C ILE A 78 7.99 -5.36 23.50
N ASP A 79 8.67 -6.49 23.70
CA ASP A 79 9.90 -6.56 24.47
C ASP A 79 10.93 -5.53 23.96
N GLY A 80 11.46 -4.73 24.88
CA GLY A 80 12.42 -3.66 24.57
C GLY A 80 11.82 -2.32 24.14
N ILE A 81 10.49 -2.19 24.08
CA ILE A 81 9.80 -0.94 23.74
C ILE A 81 8.90 -0.48 24.91
N ASN A 82 9.02 0.80 25.30
CA ASN A 82 8.19 1.40 26.36
C ASN A 82 6.82 1.89 25.89
N THR A 83 6.54 1.76 24.60
CA THR A 83 5.30 2.20 23.96
C THR A 83 4.48 0.97 23.59
N LEU A 84 3.20 0.98 23.97
CA LEU A 84 2.26 -0.07 23.55
C LEU A 84 2.04 0.04 22.04
N MET A 85 2.13 -1.08 21.34
CA MET A 85 1.87 -1.16 19.91
C MET A 85 0.66 -2.05 19.65
N PRO A 86 -0.30 -1.62 18.81
CA PRO A 86 -1.39 -2.47 18.34
C PRO A 86 -0.88 -3.59 17.44
#